data_AF-A0A7S0WDC5-F1
#
_entry.id   AF-A0A7S0WDC5-F1
#
_cell.length_a   1.000
_cell.length_b   1.000
_cell.length_c   1.000
_cell.angle_alpha   90.00
_cell.angle_beta   90.00
_cell.angle_gamma   90.00
#
_symmetry.space_group_name_H-M   'P 1'
#
loop_
_entity.id
_entity.type
_entity.pdbx_description
1 polymer ?
#
loop_
_entity_poly.entity_id
_entity_poly.type
_entity_poly.pdbx_seq_one_letter_code
_entity_poly.pdbx_strand_id
1 'polypeptide(L)'
;RANDVQRVVLEAYDALAKNGKPSAGQYTTLCGFVMTRGADDDGSSNGVVVALGTGCKCVPAHRRDGEGYVLADSHAEVIARRAFVRWLMEQARAAAVGERSSAFERNDDDNDDGDDDGEAWCDAAAPFVRARRRGALVRVRAGVEFHMYCSQPPCGDASVFDRPDARRRASRD
;
A
#
# COMPACT_ATOMS: atom_id res chain seq x y z
N ARG A 1 -1.75 18.01 -4.35
CA ARG A 1 -1.74 16.69 -3.66
C ARG A 1 -1.72 15.50 -4.61
N ALA A 2 -2.73 15.24 -5.46
CA ALA A 2 -2.70 14.09 -6.39
C ALA A 2 -1.51 14.11 -7.36
N ASN A 3 -1.24 15.27 -7.99
CA ASN A 3 -0.07 15.45 -8.87
C ASN A 3 1.25 15.23 -8.13
N ASP A 4 1.33 15.59 -6.85
CA ASP A 4 2.55 15.42 -6.04
C ASP A 4 2.81 13.95 -5.73
N VAL A 5 1.75 13.20 -5.36
CA VAL A 5 1.82 11.75 -5.15
C VAL A 5 2.27 11.05 -6.44
N GLN A 6 1.67 11.40 -7.58
CA GLN A 6 2.08 10.88 -8.89
C GLN A 6 3.55 11.18 -9.18
N ARG A 7 3.95 12.46 -9.06
CA ARG A 7 5.31 12.90 -9.35
C ARG A 7 6.34 12.15 -8.50
N VAL A 8 6.11 12.07 -7.19
CA VAL A 8 6.99 11.40 -6.24
C VAL A 8 7.12 9.89 -6.55
N VAL A 9 6.03 9.23 -6.94
CA VAL A 9 6.08 7.82 -7.37
C VAL A 9 6.86 7.63 -8.67
N LEU A 10 6.64 8.49 -9.66
CA LEU A 10 7.34 8.43 -10.95
C LEU A 10 8.84 8.70 -10.79
N GLU A 11 9.22 9.73 -10.05
CA GLU A 11 10.62 10.06 -9.75
C GLU A 11 11.31 8.91 -9.01
N ALA A 12 10.65 8.31 -8.00
CA ALA A 12 11.20 7.16 -7.29
C ALA A 12 11.36 5.93 -8.20
N TYR A 13 10.39 5.68 -9.08
CA TYR A 13 10.49 4.59 -10.06
C TYR A 13 11.63 4.86 -11.06
N ASP A 14 11.76 6.08 -11.57
CA ASP A 14 12.80 6.47 -12.53
C ASP A 14 14.21 6.37 -11.94
N ALA A 15 14.38 6.64 -10.65
CA ALA A 15 15.64 6.48 -9.94
C ALA A 15 16.08 5.00 -9.78
N LEU A 16 15.18 4.03 -9.91
CA LEU A 16 15.54 2.60 -9.85
C LEU A 16 16.40 2.19 -11.04
N ALA A 17 17.26 1.19 -10.81
CA ALA A 17 18.03 0.54 -11.87
C ALA A 17 17.11 0.06 -13.01
N LYS A 18 17.67 -0.06 -14.22
CA LYS A 18 16.90 -0.48 -15.41
C LYS A 18 16.33 -1.91 -15.29
N ASN A 19 16.84 -2.72 -14.36
CA ASN A 19 16.39 -4.08 -14.13
C ASN A 19 14.95 -4.07 -13.58
N GLY A 20 14.03 -4.72 -14.28
CA GLY A 20 12.60 -4.74 -13.92
C GLY A 20 11.77 -3.61 -14.53
N LYS A 21 12.39 -2.71 -15.32
CA LYS A 21 11.66 -1.75 -16.16
C LYS A 21 11.37 -2.35 -17.54
N PRO A 22 10.25 -2.00 -18.18
CA PRO A 22 9.95 -2.47 -19.52
C PRO A 22 11.01 -2.00 -20.53
N SER A 23 11.41 -2.89 -21.43
CA SER A 23 12.22 -2.55 -22.61
C SER A 23 11.38 -1.91 -23.70
N ALA A 24 12.02 -1.45 -24.79
CA ALA A 24 11.31 -0.92 -25.96
C ALA A 24 10.24 -1.92 -26.45
N GLY A 25 9.00 -1.45 -26.61
CA GLY A 25 7.85 -2.27 -27.04
C GLY A 25 7.20 -3.11 -25.93
N GLN A 26 7.72 -3.07 -24.69
CA GLN A 26 7.08 -3.66 -23.52
C GLN A 26 6.31 -2.60 -22.74
N TYR A 27 5.25 -3.03 -22.05
CA TYR A 27 4.49 -2.19 -21.15
C TYR A 27 4.31 -2.90 -19.82
N THR A 28 4.16 -2.11 -18.76
CA THR A 28 3.77 -2.56 -17.44
C THR A 28 2.92 -1.48 -16.79
N THR A 29 2.16 -1.85 -15.77
CA THR A 29 1.51 -0.90 -14.88
C THR A 29 2.44 -0.60 -13.72
N LEU A 30 2.41 0.63 -13.20
CA LEU A 30 3.11 1.04 -11.99
C LEU A 30 2.06 1.40 -10.94
N CYS A 31 2.27 0.96 -9.71
CA CYS A 31 1.52 1.44 -8.56
C CYS A 31 2.46 1.69 -7.37
N GLY A 32 2.12 2.64 -6.52
CA GLY A 32 2.94 3.04 -5.38
C GLY A 32 2.13 3.60 -4.22
N PHE A 33 2.67 3.44 -3.02
CA PHE A 33 2.15 4.03 -1.79
C PHE A 33 3.10 5.13 -1.31
N VAL A 34 2.55 6.30 -1.03
CA VAL A 34 3.27 7.47 -0.51
C VAL A 34 2.77 7.77 0.90
N MET A 35 3.69 7.88 1.83
CA MET A 35 3.42 8.42 3.17
C MET A 35 3.66 9.93 3.15
N THR A 36 2.69 10.70 3.63
CA THR A 36 2.84 12.13 3.91
C THR A 36 2.70 12.38 5.41
N ARG A 37 3.30 13.47 5.89
CA ARG A 37 2.96 14.06 7.18
C ARG A 37 2.14 15.32 6.94
N GLY A 38 1.40 15.78 7.96
CA GLY A 38 0.68 17.06 7.92
C GLY A 38 1.57 18.16 7.35
N ALA A 39 0.97 19.13 6.65
CA ALA A 39 1.72 20.17 5.95
C ALA A 39 2.76 20.79 6.90
N ASP A 40 4.04 20.77 6.50
CA ASP A 40 5.03 21.65 7.10
C ASP A 40 4.57 23.10 6.84
N ASP A 41 4.99 24.07 7.68
CA ASP A 41 4.57 25.48 7.63
C ASP A 41 4.73 26.16 6.24
N ASP A 42 5.47 25.54 5.32
CA ASP A 42 5.70 25.97 3.93
C ASP A 42 4.66 25.46 2.91
N GLY A 43 3.64 24.71 3.34
CA GLY A 43 2.59 24.17 2.45
C GLY A 43 3.06 23.07 1.48
N SER A 44 4.34 22.70 1.52
CA SER A 44 4.93 21.61 0.74
C SER A 44 4.82 20.29 1.50
N SER A 45 3.89 19.40 1.13
CA SER A 45 3.84 18.05 1.68
C SER A 45 4.88 17.17 0.96
N ASN A 46 6.07 17.04 1.53
CA ASN A 46 7.12 16.19 0.96
C ASN A 46 6.80 14.71 1.24
N GLY A 47 6.08 14.06 0.32
CA GLY A 47 5.72 12.66 0.43
C GLY A 47 6.93 11.74 0.25
N VAL A 48 6.93 10.61 0.95
CA VAL A 48 7.96 9.57 0.81
C VAL A 48 7.31 8.31 0.25
N VAL A 49 7.86 7.75 -0.83
CA VAL A 49 7.43 6.45 -1.35
C VAL A 49 7.83 5.35 -0.39
N VAL A 50 6.85 4.60 0.12
CA VAL A 50 7.06 3.50 1.07
C VAL A 50 6.91 2.12 0.42
N ALA A 51 6.23 2.04 -0.71
CA ALA A 51 6.12 0.82 -1.49
C ALA A 51 5.90 1.15 -2.98
N LEU A 52 6.46 0.30 -3.85
CA LEU A 52 6.25 0.31 -5.29
C LEU A 52 5.91 -1.11 -5.76
N GLY A 53 5.17 -1.19 -6.85
CA GLY A 53 4.87 -2.43 -7.54
C GLY A 53 4.68 -2.21 -9.03
N THR A 54 5.11 -3.17 -9.83
CA THR A 54 4.83 -3.20 -11.26
C THR A 54 4.30 -4.56 -11.67
N GLY A 55 3.46 -4.60 -12.70
CA GLY A 55 3.02 -5.84 -13.31
C GLY A 55 1.57 -5.79 -13.79
N CYS A 56 1.22 -6.76 -14.63
CA CYS A 56 -0.07 -6.84 -15.34
C CYS A 56 -0.54 -8.29 -15.54
N LYS A 57 0.01 -9.25 -14.79
CA LYS A 57 -0.26 -10.67 -14.97
C LYS A 57 -0.52 -11.36 -13.65
N CYS A 58 -1.26 -12.46 -13.73
CA CYS A 58 -1.54 -13.36 -12.61
C CYS A 58 -1.16 -14.80 -13.00
N VAL A 59 -0.96 -15.64 -11.99
CA VAL A 59 -0.69 -17.07 -12.19
C VAL A 59 -2.00 -17.80 -12.48
N PRO A 60 -2.06 -18.67 -13.51
CA PRO A 60 -3.26 -19.42 -13.82
C PRO A 60 -3.60 -20.40 -12.69
N ALA A 61 -4.89 -20.72 -12.54
CA ALA A 61 -5.40 -21.49 -11.41
C ALA A 61 -4.65 -22.80 -11.12
N HIS A 62 -4.27 -23.55 -12.16
CA HIS A 62 -3.56 -24.83 -12.02
C HIS A 62 -2.09 -24.70 -11.55
N ARG A 63 -1.53 -23.49 -11.51
CA ARG A 63 -0.19 -23.20 -10.97
C ARG A 63 -0.24 -22.48 -9.63
N ARG A 64 -1.43 -22.33 -9.04
CA ARG A 64 -1.57 -21.78 -7.69
C ARG A 64 -1.11 -22.83 -6.69
N ASP A 65 -0.47 -22.35 -5.64
CA ASP A 65 0.01 -23.18 -4.55
C ASP A 65 -0.87 -22.95 -3.31
N GLY A 66 -1.27 -24.04 -2.66
CA GLY A 66 -2.07 -24.01 -1.44
C GLY A 66 -1.25 -23.69 -0.18
N GLU A 67 0.07 -23.87 -0.25
CA GLU A 67 0.98 -23.61 0.88
C GLU A 67 1.46 -22.15 0.95
N GLY A 68 1.19 -21.36 -0.10
CA GLY A 68 1.44 -19.91 -0.12
C GLY A 68 2.81 -19.47 -0.65
N TYR A 69 3.57 -20.38 -1.29
CA TYR A 69 4.87 -20.06 -1.90
C TYR A 69 4.76 -19.39 -3.27
N VAL A 70 3.60 -19.49 -3.94
CA VAL A 70 3.36 -18.86 -5.24
C VAL A 70 2.52 -17.60 -5.09
N LEU A 71 3.02 -16.50 -5.67
CA LEU A 71 2.24 -15.28 -5.80
C LEU A 71 1.18 -15.44 -6.89
N ALA A 72 -0.08 -15.56 -6.49
CA ALA A 72 -1.19 -15.77 -7.42
C ALA A 72 -1.47 -14.56 -8.33
N ASP A 73 -1.26 -13.34 -7.84
CA ASP A 73 -1.59 -12.10 -8.54
C ASP A 73 -0.42 -11.11 -8.45
N SER A 74 0.10 -10.75 -9.63
CA SER A 74 1.24 -9.85 -9.80
C SER A 74 0.83 -8.56 -10.51
N HIS A 75 -0.43 -8.16 -10.42
CA HIS A 75 -0.83 -6.81 -10.79
C HIS A 75 -0.12 -5.77 -9.91
N ALA A 76 0.23 -4.63 -10.50
CA ALA A 76 1.04 -3.60 -9.87
C ALA A 76 0.48 -3.14 -8.51
N GLU A 77 -0.83 -2.92 -8.43
CA GLU A 77 -1.55 -2.55 -7.21
C GLU A 77 -1.47 -3.63 -6.12
N VAL A 78 -1.49 -4.90 -6.51
CA VAL A 78 -1.41 -6.03 -5.58
C VAL A 78 0.00 -6.17 -5.03
N ILE A 79 1.02 -6.08 -5.89
CA ILE A 79 2.43 -6.07 -5.48
C ILE A 79 2.70 -4.91 -4.53
N ALA A 80 2.30 -3.68 -4.92
CA ALA A 80 2.51 -2.49 -4.12
C ALA A 80 1.83 -2.62 -2.75
N ARG A 81 0.60 -3.16 -2.70
CA ARG A 81 -0.11 -3.42 -1.43
C ARG A 81 0.63 -4.42 -0.54
N ARG A 82 1.12 -5.53 -1.11
CA ARG A 82 1.88 -6.54 -0.34
C ARG A 82 3.17 -5.94 0.24
N ALA A 83 3.89 -5.15 -0.55
CA ALA A 83 5.07 -4.43 -0.09
C ALA A 83 4.72 -3.40 1.00
N PHE A 84 3.61 -2.68 0.84
CA PHE A 84 3.12 -1.72 1.82
C PHE A 84 2.73 -2.38 3.15
N VAL A 85 2.04 -3.53 3.13
CA VAL A 85 1.72 -4.29 4.34
C VAL A 85 3.00 -4.72 5.07
N ARG A 86 4.01 -5.22 4.35
CA ARG A 86 5.31 -5.57 4.96
C ARG A 86 5.94 -4.35 5.64
N TRP A 87 5.97 -3.21 4.96
CA TRP A 87 6.49 -1.96 5.53
C TRP A 87 5.70 -1.51 6.76
N LEU A 88 4.36 -1.60 6.74
CA LEU A 88 3.53 -1.30 7.91
C LEU A 88 3.87 -2.20 9.11
N MET A 89 4.03 -3.50 8.88
CA MET A 89 4.40 -4.45 9.93
C MET A 89 5.79 -4.15 10.51
N GLU A 90 6.76 -3.77 9.68
CA GLU A 90 8.09 -3.34 10.12
C GLU A 90 8.01 -2.07 10.99
N GLN A 91 7.26 -1.06 10.55
CA GLN A 91 7.09 0.20 11.29
C GLN A 91 6.29 0.00 12.59
N ALA A 92 5.28 -0.86 12.60
CA ALA A 92 4.49 -1.19 13.78
C ALA A 92 5.34 -1.97 14.80
N ARG A 93 6.10 -2.97 14.36
CA ARG A 93 7.03 -3.73 15.21
C ARG A 93 8.06 -2.80 15.85
N ALA A 94 8.68 -1.92 15.06
CA ALA A 94 9.66 -0.96 15.56
C ALA A 94 9.07 -0.10 16.69
N ALA A 95 7.89 0.49 16.47
CA ALA A 95 7.20 1.25 17.52
C ALA A 95 6.90 0.41 18.76
N ALA A 96 6.40 -0.82 18.59
CA ALA A 96 6.03 -1.71 19.69
C ALA A 96 7.22 -2.11 20.58
N VAL A 97 8.43 -2.18 20.02
CA VAL A 97 9.66 -2.44 20.80
C VAL A 97 10.41 -1.18 21.23
N GLY A 98 9.87 0.01 20.93
CA GLY A 98 10.47 1.30 21.33
C GLY A 98 11.59 1.77 20.39
N GLU A 99 11.74 1.13 19.23
CA GLU A 99 12.60 1.60 18.15
C GLU A 99 11.93 2.74 17.37
N ARG A 100 12.74 3.44 16.56
CA ARG A 100 12.26 4.56 15.75
C ARG A 100 11.30 4.07 14.66
N SER A 101 10.04 4.47 14.77
CA SER A 101 9.03 4.30 13.72
C SER A 101 8.60 5.63 13.14
N SER A 102 8.59 5.67 11.81
CA SER A 102 8.21 6.84 11.02
C SER A 102 6.69 7.00 10.92
N ALA A 103 5.94 5.91 11.04
CA ALA A 103 4.49 5.88 10.85
C ALA A 103 3.70 5.63 12.13
N PHE A 104 4.28 4.93 13.10
CA PHE A 104 3.59 4.50 14.32
C PHE A 104 4.23 5.05 15.58
N GLU A 105 3.43 5.16 16.63
CA GLU A 105 3.85 5.43 18.00
C GLU A 105 3.18 4.45 18.97
N ARG A 106 3.78 4.24 20.14
CA ARG A 106 3.19 3.41 21.18
C ARG A 106 1.89 4.05 21.67
N ASN A 107 0.95 3.20 22.03
CA ASN A 107 -0.24 3.61 22.74
C ASN A 107 0.07 3.56 24.25
N ASP A 108 0.42 4.70 24.82
CA ASP A 108 0.80 4.78 26.25
C ASP A 108 -0.43 4.63 27.19
N ASP A 109 -1.64 4.63 26.63
CA ASP A 109 -2.90 4.36 27.34
C ASP A 109 -3.07 2.88 27.76
N ASP A 110 -2.17 1.98 27.35
CA ASP A 110 -2.22 0.55 27.67
C ASP A 110 -1.29 0.12 28.83
N ASN A 111 -0.83 1.05 29.67
CA ASN A 111 -0.25 0.73 30.98
C ASN A 111 -1.34 0.23 31.94
N ASP A 112 -1.82 -0.97 31.70
CA ASP A 112 -2.76 -1.69 32.56
C ASP A 112 -2.02 -2.90 33.12
N ASP A 113 -1.43 -2.73 34.31
CA ASP A 113 -0.88 -3.80 35.15
C ASP A 113 -1.99 -4.71 35.74
N GLY A 114 -3.20 -4.68 35.18
CA GLY A 114 -4.33 -5.47 35.60
C GLY A 114 -4.22 -6.93 35.13
N ASP A 115 -4.09 -7.84 36.09
CA ASP A 115 -4.40 -9.26 35.92
C ASP A 115 -5.82 -9.39 35.35
N ASP A 116 -5.96 -9.81 34.09
CA ASP A 116 -7.28 -9.95 33.43
C ASP A 116 -7.47 -11.39 32.93
N ASP A 117 -8.29 -12.10 33.68
CA ASP A 117 -8.92 -13.38 33.42
C ASP A 117 -9.93 -13.23 32.29
N GLY A 118 -9.38 -13.37 31.07
CA GLY A 118 -10.04 -13.41 29.77
C GLY A 118 -11.57 -13.55 29.73
N GLU A 119 -12.21 -12.56 29.12
CA GLU A 119 -13.23 -12.71 28.07
C GLU A 119 -13.67 -11.31 27.56
N ALA A 120 -13.43 -10.97 26.28
CA ALA A 120 -14.22 -9.96 25.54
C ALA A 120 -13.83 -9.95 24.05
N TRP A 121 -14.64 -10.47 23.12
CA TRP A 121 -15.85 -9.92 22.45
C TRP A 121 -15.59 -8.71 21.53
N CYS A 122 -15.86 -8.94 20.24
CA CYS A 122 -15.59 -8.04 19.12
C CYS A 122 -16.71 -7.02 18.93
N ASP A 123 -16.40 -5.73 18.97
CA ASP A 123 -17.33 -4.68 18.57
C ASP A 123 -17.06 -4.26 17.11
N ALA A 124 -18.10 -4.27 16.27
CA ALA A 124 -17.99 -4.16 14.81
C ALA A 124 -17.70 -2.73 14.30
N ALA A 125 -17.74 -1.73 15.18
CA ALA A 125 -17.55 -0.32 14.85
C ALA A 125 -16.10 0.19 15.07
N ALA A 126 -15.25 -0.56 15.77
CA ALA A 126 -13.86 -0.19 15.98
C ALA A 126 -12.99 -0.78 14.84
N PRO A 127 -12.18 0.02 14.12
CA PRO A 127 -11.26 -0.48 13.10
C PRO A 127 -10.11 -1.35 13.66
N PHE A 128 -10.17 -1.77 14.93
CA PHE A 128 -9.13 -2.50 15.63
C PHE A 128 -9.71 -3.73 16.36
N VAL A 129 -9.21 -4.91 15.99
CA VAL A 129 -9.42 -6.17 16.74
C VAL A 129 -8.65 -6.06 18.06
N ARG A 130 -9.34 -5.95 19.19
CA ARG A 130 -8.72 -6.08 20.51
C ARG A 130 -8.73 -7.55 20.93
N ALA A 131 -7.81 -8.33 20.37
CA ALA A 131 -7.36 -9.55 21.04
C ALA A 131 -6.16 -9.14 21.90
N ARG A 132 -6.35 -8.90 23.21
CA ARG A 132 -5.26 -8.62 24.15
C ARG A 132 -4.36 -9.87 24.27
N ARG A 133 -3.47 -10.04 23.29
CA ARG A 133 -2.29 -10.91 23.39
C ARG A 133 -1.09 -10.02 23.69
N ARG A 134 -0.67 -9.98 24.97
CA ARG A 134 0.64 -9.54 25.51
C ARG A 134 1.57 -8.82 24.49
N GLY A 135 1.18 -7.63 24.03
CA GLY A 135 1.94 -6.87 23.04
C GLY A 135 1.59 -5.40 23.17
N ALA A 136 2.60 -4.53 23.11
CA ALA A 136 2.39 -3.09 23.12
C ALA A 136 1.52 -2.71 21.90
N LEU A 137 0.37 -2.10 22.16
CA LEU A 137 -0.46 -1.56 21.10
C LEU A 137 0.23 -0.31 20.52
N VAL A 138 0.11 -0.15 19.21
CA VAL A 138 0.67 0.98 18.47
C VAL A 138 -0.41 1.62 17.63
N ARG A 139 -0.32 2.93 17.45
CA ARG A 139 -1.22 3.71 16.61
C ARG A 139 -0.45 4.50 15.57
N VAL A 140 -1.11 4.80 14.45
CA VAL A 140 -0.54 5.70 13.44
C VAL A 140 -0.32 7.08 14.07
N ARG A 141 0.84 7.68 13.82
CA ARG A 141 1.17 9.01 14.34
C ARG A 141 0.21 10.06 13.79
N ALA A 142 -0.10 11.05 14.62
CA ALA A 142 -0.93 12.18 14.20
C ALA A 142 -0.34 12.86 12.94
N GLY A 143 -1.21 13.17 11.98
CA GLY A 143 -0.82 13.81 10.72
C GLY A 143 -0.18 12.87 9.68
N VAL A 144 0.04 11.58 9.98
CA VAL A 144 0.49 10.62 8.95
C VAL A 144 -0.69 10.20 8.10
N GLU A 145 -0.56 10.35 6.78
CA GLU A 145 -1.52 9.89 5.78
C GLU A 145 -0.83 9.00 4.74
N PHE A 146 -1.57 8.08 4.14
CA PHE A 146 -1.10 7.20 3.07
C PHE A 146 -1.92 7.41 1.80
N HIS A 147 -1.23 7.55 0.68
CA HIS A 147 -1.82 7.80 -0.63
C HIS A 147 -1.38 6.72 -1.59
N MET A 148 -2.34 6.14 -2.33
CA MET A 148 -2.06 5.17 -3.37
C MET A 148 -2.16 5.84 -4.74
N TYR A 149 -1.19 5.60 -5.60
CA TYR A 149 -1.21 6.00 -7.00
C TYR A 149 -1.00 4.78 -7.88
N CYS A 150 -1.86 4.58 -8.87
CA CYS A 150 -1.61 3.64 -9.97
C CYS A 150 -1.63 4.39 -11.31
N SER A 151 -0.72 4.03 -12.22
CA SER A 151 -0.56 4.67 -13.53
C SER A 151 -1.71 4.39 -14.51
N GLN A 152 -2.56 3.42 -14.17
CA GLN A 152 -3.75 3.03 -14.92
C GLN A 152 -4.87 2.69 -13.90
N PRO A 153 -6.14 2.79 -14.30
CA PRO A 153 -7.23 2.30 -13.46
C PRO A 153 -7.02 0.82 -13.15
N PRO A 154 -7.34 0.37 -11.91
CA PRO A 154 -7.24 -1.04 -11.56
C PRO A 154 -8.16 -1.87 -12.47
N CYS A 155 -7.75 -3.11 -12.76
CA CYS A 155 -8.54 -3.99 -13.62
C CYS A 155 -9.94 -4.25 -13.04
N GLY A 156 -10.91 -4.54 -13.90
CA GLY A 156 -12.31 -4.73 -13.51
C GLY A 156 -13.13 -3.47 -13.72
N ASP A 157 -14.12 -3.24 -12.86
CA ASP A 157 -15.18 -2.25 -13.07
C ASP A 157 -14.64 -0.82 -13.26
N ALA A 158 -13.57 -0.45 -12.53
CA ALA A 158 -12.91 0.86 -12.64
C ALA A 158 -12.28 1.14 -14.02
N SER A 159 -12.13 0.11 -14.86
CA SER A 159 -11.58 0.21 -16.21
C SER A 159 -12.63 0.12 -17.33
N VAL A 160 -13.92 -0.03 -16.97
CA VAL A 160 -15.03 -0.12 -17.93
C VAL A 160 -15.61 1.27 -18.17
N PHE A 161 -15.09 1.97 -19.18
CA PHE A 161 -15.61 3.26 -19.59
C PHE A 161 -15.62 3.39 -21.12
N ASP A 162 -16.66 4.03 -21.64
CA ASP A 162 -16.75 4.36 -23.06
C ASP A 162 -15.68 5.40 -23.40
N ARG A 163 -14.68 5.00 -24.21
CA ARG A 163 -13.75 5.95 -24.81
C ARG A 163 -14.46 6.64 -25.98
N PRO A 164 -14.60 7.97 -25.99
CA PRO A 164 -15.33 8.70 -27.03
C PRO A 164 -14.89 8.37 -28.47
N ASP A 165 -13.64 7.91 -28.68
CA ASP A 165 -13.06 7.68 -30.01
C ASP A 165 -12.77 6.21 -30.36
N ALA A 166 -13.02 5.24 -29.48
CA ALA A 166 -12.66 3.84 -29.76
C ALA A 166 -13.54 3.18 -30.85
N ARG A 167 -14.79 3.63 -31.01
CA ARG A 167 -15.72 3.08 -32.02
C ARG A 167 -15.42 3.54 -33.46
N ARG A 168 -14.62 4.59 -33.67
CA ARG A 168 -14.28 5.09 -35.02
C ARG A 168 -13.18 4.30 -35.74
N ARG A 169 -12.39 3.49 -35.02
CA ARG A 169 -11.28 2.72 -35.62
C ARG A 169 -11.66 1.29 -36.01
N ALA A 170 -12.71 0.72 -35.43
CA ALA A 170 -13.14 -0.66 -35.70
C ALA A 170 -14.06 -0.80 -36.94
N SER A 171 -14.26 0.27 -37.73
CA SER A 171 -15.12 0.28 -38.93
C SER A 171 -14.36 0.60 -40.23
N ARG A 172 -13.03 0.43 -40.25
CA ARG A 172 -12.18 0.76 -41.40
C ARG A 172 -11.31 -0.38 -41.94
N ASP A 173 -11.56 -1.62 -41.53
CA ASP A 173 -10.96 -2.80 -42.17
C ASP A 173 -12.05 -3.63 -42.87
#